data_AF-A0A8J4UL92-F1
#
_entry.id   AF-A0A8J4UL92-F1
#
_cell.length_a   1.000
_cell.length_b   1.000
_cell.length_c   1.000
_cell.angle_alpha   90.00
_cell.angle_beta   90.00
_cell.angle_gamma   90.00
#
_symmetry.space_group_name_H-M   'P 1'
#
loop_
_entity.id
_entity.type
_entity.pdbx_description
1 polymer ?
#
loop_
_entity_poly.entity_id
_entity_poly.type
_entity_poly.pdbx_seq_one_letter_code
_entity_poly.pdbx_strand_id
1 'polypeptide(L)'
;LQRKLYTVVGKMIAVCVVHGGVGPHFFSERLFQQICGLPTPPTMVDEVGDHTFREQLIKVTGRLKIKEAMTAQEANSAIAEAADSVSIIGVLRHVSNLEEKDSIVQSAVDQFVERLRALNLLDELRRNPAIFYNMFVNEERPLQAKDLCILFEVDFSVQGSNRRAIENMTICFWSDWLIDIE
;
A
#
# COMPACT_ATOMS: atom_id res chain seq x y z
N LEU A 1 3.94 3.38 -21.80
CA LEU A 1 4.28 2.18 -20.99
C LEU A 1 3.37 1.93 -19.78
N GLN A 2 2.56 2.89 -19.29
CA GLN A 2 1.86 2.79 -17.99
C GLN A 2 0.63 1.86 -17.90
N ARG A 3 0.09 1.30 -18.99
CA ARG A 3 -1.22 0.60 -18.97
C ARG A 3 -1.22 -0.88 -18.54
N LYS A 4 -0.10 -1.45 -18.10
CA LYS A 4 0.01 -2.89 -17.75
C LYS A 4 0.69 -3.19 -16.41
N LEU A 5 1.00 -2.18 -15.59
CA LEU A 5 1.76 -2.38 -14.36
C LEU A 5 1.07 -3.38 -13.41
N TYR A 6 -0.20 -3.15 -13.06
CA TYR A 6 -0.98 -4.07 -12.20
C TYR A 6 -1.13 -5.47 -12.79
N THR A 7 -1.12 -5.60 -14.11
CA THR A 7 -1.14 -6.92 -14.77
C THR A 7 0.18 -7.67 -14.59
N VAL A 8 1.30 -6.98 -14.72
CA VAL A 8 2.63 -7.57 -14.50
C VAL A 8 2.81 -7.90 -13.02
N VAL A 9 2.49 -6.96 -12.13
CA VAL A 9 2.60 -7.14 -10.67
C VAL A 9 1.73 -8.30 -10.18
N GLY A 10 0.46 -8.37 -10.58
CA GLY A 10 -0.42 -9.49 -10.18
C GLY A 10 0.12 -10.86 -10.61
N LYS A 11 0.70 -10.95 -11.81
CA LYS A 11 1.35 -12.18 -12.29
C LYS A 11 2.64 -12.50 -11.54
N MET A 12 3.46 -11.49 -11.23
CA MET A 12 4.68 -11.67 -10.44
C MET A 12 4.36 -12.22 -9.05
N ILE A 13 3.35 -11.65 -8.38
CA ILE A 13 2.87 -12.14 -7.07
C ILE A 13 2.41 -13.59 -7.19
N ALA A 14 1.61 -13.92 -8.20
CA ALA A 14 1.14 -15.30 -8.43
C ALA A 14 2.29 -16.29 -8.62
N VAL A 15 3.31 -15.92 -9.41
CA VAL A 15 4.50 -16.77 -9.62
C VAL A 15 5.27 -16.94 -8.30
N CYS A 16 5.53 -15.87 -7.55
CA CYS A 16 6.25 -15.94 -6.28
C CYS A 16 5.55 -16.86 -5.29
N VAL A 17 4.23 -16.70 -5.10
CA VAL A 17 3.48 -17.50 -4.13
C VAL A 17 3.43 -18.98 -4.53
N VAL A 18 3.13 -19.28 -5.79
CA VAL A 18 2.97 -20.67 -6.25
C VAL A 18 4.30 -21.44 -6.25
N HIS A 19 5.42 -20.76 -6.46
CA HIS A 19 6.74 -21.39 -6.50
C HIS A 19 7.51 -21.30 -5.17
N GLY A 20 6.86 -20.86 -4.08
CA GLY A 20 7.48 -20.79 -2.74
C GLY A 20 8.52 -19.69 -2.58
N GLY A 21 8.42 -18.61 -3.36
CA GLY A 21 9.18 -17.38 -3.18
C GLY A 21 8.68 -16.53 -2.01
N VAL A 22 9.19 -15.29 -1.92
CA VAL A 22 8.81 -14.34 -0.86
C VAL A 22 7.37 -13.87 -1.06
N GLY A 23 6.57 -13.91 0.01
CA GLY A 23 5.20 -13.38 0.02
C GLY A 23 5.18 -11.85 -0.10
N PRO A 24 4.06 -11.24 -0.53
CA PRO A 24 4.00 -9.80 -0.67
C PRO A 24 4.12 -9.06 0.68
N HIS A 25 3.50 -9.51 1.77
CA HIS A 25 3.58 -8.86 3.10
C HIS A 25 3.30 -7.34 3.12
N PHE A 26 2.58 -6.78 2.15
CA PHE A 26 2.32 -5.34 2.07
C PHE A 26 0.85 -4.99 1.85
N PHE A 27 -0.04 -5.98 1.73
CA PHE A 27 -1.46 -5.67 1.54
C PHE A 27 -2.05 -5.16 2.85
N SER A 28 -2.97 -4.20 2.75
CA SER A 28 -3.84 -3.89 3.87
C SER A 28 -4.83 -5.03 4.11
N GLU A 29 -5.31 -5.15 5.34
CA GLU A 29 -6.35 -6.12 5.68
C GLU A 29 -7.57 -5.98 4.77
N ARG A 30 -7.99 -4.74 4.50
CA ARG A 30 -9.11 -4.43 3.61
C ARG A 30 -8.89 -4.97 2.19
N LEU A 31 -7.73 -4.72 1.59
CA LEU A 31 -7.43 -5.22 0.24
C LEU A 31 -7.45 -6.74 0.20
N PHE A 32 -6.88 -7.40 1.21
CA PHE A 32 -6.88 -8.86 1.30
C PHE A 32 -8.29 -9.43 1.44
N GLN A 33 -9.12 -8.86 2.30
CA GLN A 33 -10.53 -9.24 2.44
C GLN A 33 -11.29 -9.07 1.11
N GLN A 34 -11.10 -7.96 0.39
CA GLN A 34 -11.70 -7.75 -0.93
C GLN A 34 -11.30 -8.82 -1.95
N ILE A 35 -10.01 -9.19 -2.01
CA ILE A 35 -9.50 -10.25 -2.90
C ILE A 35 -10.17 -11.60 -2.56
N CYS A 36 -10.30 -11.90 -1.27
CA CYS A 36 -10.93 -13.12 -0.77
C CYS A 36 -12.47 -13.13 -0.89
N GLY A 37 -13.09 -12.03 -1.34
CA GLY A 37 -14.54 -11.90 -1.42
C GLY A 37 -15.23 -11.81 -0.06
N LEU A 38 -14.50 -11.39 0.98
CA LEU A 38 -15.01 -11.18 2.33
C LEU A 38 -15.61 -9.78 2.47
N PRO A 39 -16.61 -9.60 3.37
CA PRO A 39 -17.18 -8.28 3.64
C PRO A 39 -16.12 -7.32 4.18
N THR A 40 -16.11 -6.08 3.70
CA THR A 40 -15.18 -5.03 4.15
C THR A 40 -15.93 -3.81 4.65
N PRO A 41 -15.43 -3.13 5.71
CA PRO A 41 -16.02 -1.88 6.20
C PRO A 41 -15.94 -0.76 5.15
N PRO A 42 -16.80 0.28 5.21
CA PRO A 42 -16.76 1.39 4.26
C PRO A 42 -15.39 2.08 4.22
N THR A 43 -14.91 2.44 3.03
CA THR A 43 -13.61 3.10 2.86
C THR A 43 -13.63 4.47 3.55
N MET A 44 -12.68 4.69 4.44
CA MET A 44 -12.46 6.00 5.04
C MET A 44 -11.27 6.68 4.35
N VAL A 45 -11.39 7.97 4.06
CA VAL A 45 -10.30 8.74 3.42
C VAL A 45 -9.07 8.81 4.33
N ASP A 46 -9.25 8.55 5.63
CA ASP A 46 -8.19 8.50 6.63
C ASP A 46 -7.26 7.29 6.48
N GLU A 47 -7.68 6.25 5.76
CA GLU A 47 -6.87 5.07 5.44
C GLU A 47 -5.79 5.36 4.37
N VAL A 48 -5.82 6.53 3.74
CA VAL A 48 -4.85 6.93 2.71
C VAL A 48 -3.59 7.50 3.39
N GLY A 49 -2.52 6.71 3.44
CA GLY A 49 -1.26 7.09 4.08
C GLY A 49 -0.49 8.21 3.36
N ASP A 50 -0.66 8.36 2.05
CA ASP A 50 -0.08 9.47 1.29
C ASP A 50 -0.86 10.75 1.57
N HIS A 51 -0.24 11.69 2.29
CA HIS A 51 -0.88 12.94 2.71
C HIS A 51 -1.32 13.80 1.52
N THR A 52 -0.49 13.88 0.47
CA THR A 52 -0.79 14.69 -0.72
C THR A 52 -1.95 14.08 -1.50
N PHE A 53 -1.94 12.77 -1.69
CA PHE A 53 -3.02 12.04 -2.35
C PHE A 53 -4.31 12.06 -1.51
N ARG A 54 -4.19 11.94 -0.18
CA ARG A 54 -5.31 12.06 0.76
C ARG A 54 -5.94 13.45 0.68
N GLU A 55 -5.16 14.53 0.69
CA GLU A 55 -5.70 15.88 0.50
C GLU A 55 -6.40 16.05 -0.84
N GLN A 56 -5.82 15.52 -1.93
CA GLN A 56 -6.45 15.53 -3.25
C GLN A 56 -7.77 14.75 -3.22
N LEU A 57 -7.81 13.57 -2.61
CA LEU A 57 -9.01 12.79 -2.41
C LEU A 57 -10.02 13.52 -1.54
N ILE A 58 -9.64 14.20 -0.46
CA ILE A 58 -10.53 15.02 0.38
C ILE A 58 -11.08 16.20 -0.42
N LYS A 59 -10.26 16.87 -1.24
CA LYS A 59 -10.72 17.97 -2.12
C LYS A 59 -11.70 17.47 -3.17
N VAL A 60 -11.40 16.35 -3.82
CA VAL A 60 -12.26 15.73 -4.84
C VAL A 60 -13.54 15.19 -4.19
N THR A 61 -13.45 14.39 -3.14
CA THR A 61 -14.61 13.81 -2.42
C THR A 61 -15.41 14.87 -1.68
N GLY A 62 -14.77 15.92 -1.15
CA GLY A 62 -15.37 17.08 -0.51
C GLY A 62 -16.15 17.93 -1.51
N ARG A 63 -15.55 18.26 -2.67
CA ARG A 63 -16.27 18.89 -3.78
C ARG A 63 -17.48 18.04 -4.20
N LEU A 64 -17.30 16.72 -4.34
CA LEU A 64 -18.38 15.77 -4.69
C LEU A 64 -19.43 15.54 -3.59
N LYS A 65 -19.14 15.87 -2.32
CA LYS A 65 -20.07 15.75 -1.19
C LYS A 65 -20.94 16.98 -1.01
N ILE A 66 -20.57 18.12 -1.61
CA ILE A 66 -21.45 19.28 -1.79
C ILE A 66 -22.49 18.92 -2.87
N LYS A 67 -23.34 17.94 -2.57
CA LYS A 67 -24.63 17.73 -3.25
C LYS A 67 -25.40 19.04 -3.05
N GLU A 68 -25.71 19.86 -4.06
CA GLU A 68 -26.58 19.57 -5.20
C GLU A 68 -26.16 20.31 -6.50
N ALA A 69 -24.97 20.93 -6.56
CA ALA A 69 -24.67 21.96 -7.57
C ALA A 69 -23.47 21.66 -8.50
N MET A 70 -23.11 20.39 -8.74
CA MET A 70 -21.99 20.05 -9.63
C MET A 70 -22.46 19.49 -10.98
N THR A 71 -21.96 20.08 -12.06
CA THR A 71 -22.14 19.59 -13.43
C THR A 71 -21.10 18.52 -13.78
N ALA A 72 -21.38 17.64 -14.76
CA ALA A 72 -20.44 16.63 -15.24
C ALA A 72 -19.09 17.24 -15.72
N GLN A 73 -19.10 18.50 -16.19
CA GLN A 73 -17.91 19.25 -16.59
C GLN A 73 -16.97 19.51 -15.40
N GLU A 74 -17.52 19.91 -14.25
CA GLU A 74 -16.75 20.24 -13.05
C GLU A 74 -16.18 18.98 -12.39
N ALA A 75 -16.93 17.88 -12.42
CA ALA A 75 -16.45 16.57 -11.99
C ALA A 75 -15.26 16.10 -12.85
N ASN A 76 -15.38 16.20 -14.19
CA ASN A 76 -14.30 15.84 -15.11
C ASN A 76 -13.06 16.75 -14.97
N SER A 77 -13.25 18.03 -14.67
CA SER A 77 -12.14 18.96 -14.39
C SER A 77 -11.38 18.59 -13.10
N ALA A 78 -12.10 18.26 -12.02
CA ALA A 78 -11.47 17.80 -10.77
C ALA A 78 -10.73 16.46 -10.94
N ILE A 79 -11.26 15.55 -11.77
CA ILE A 79 -10.58 14.29 -12.13
C ILE A 79 -9.33 14.58 -12.98
N ALA A 80 -9.38 15.55 -13.90
CA ALA A 80 -8.24 15.95 -14.71
C ALA A 80 -7.12 16.59 -13.85
N GLU A 81 -7.48 17.38 -12.83
CA GLU A 81 -6.53 17.97 -11.88
C GLU A 81 -5.85 16.90 -11.00
N ALA A 82 -6.54 15.80 -10.71
CA ALA A 82 -6.00 14.62 -10.03
C ALA A 82 -5.42 13.56 -11.00
N ALA A 83 -5.35 13.85 -12.31
CA ALA A 83 -5.08 12.86 -13.32
C ALA A 83 -3.71 12.20 -13.16
N ASP A 84 -2.69 12.93 -12.73
CA ASP A 84 -1.36 12.34 -12.55
C ASP A 84 -1.38 11.24 -11.48
N SER A 85 -2.04 11.49 -10.35
CA SER A 85 -2.22 10.51 -9.25
C SER A 85 -3.16 9.36 -9.63
N VAL A 86 -4.23 9.64 -10.39
CA VAL A 86 -5.23 8.63 -10.80
C VAL A 86 -4.78 7.83 -12.03
N SER A 87 -3.88 8.37 -12.87
CA SER A 87 -3.30 7.69 -14.03
C SER A 87 -2.44 6.51 -13.63
N ILE A 88 -1.76 6.63 -12.47
CA ILE A 88 -0.95 5.56 -11.87
C ILE A 88 -1.82 4.35 -11.55
N ILE A 89 -3.05 4.58 -11.09
CA ILE A 89 -4.02 3.54 -10.75
C ILE A 89 -4.67 2.94 -12.03
N GLY A 90 -4.42 3.52 -13.22
CA GLY A 90 -4.96 3.05 -14.50
C GLY A 90 -6.44 3.38 -14.71
N VAL A 91 -6.97 4.35 -13.95
CA VAL A 91 -8.42 4.57 -13.79
C VAL A 91 -8.91 5.86 -14.44
N LEU A 92 -8.12 6.51 -15.30
CA LEU A 92 -8.65 7.59 -16.10
C LEU A 92 -9.69 7.05 -17.09
N ARG A 93 -10.96 7.17 -16.72
CA ARG A 93 -12.11 7.10 -17.61
C ARG A 93 -12.91 8.38 -17.45
N HIS A 94 -13.39 8.90 -18.57
CA HIS A 94 -14.29 10.05 -18.60
C HIS A 94 -15.61 9.66 -17.94
N VAL A 95 -16.03 10.38 -16.91
CA VAL A 95 -17.27 10.06 -16.18
C VAL A 95 -18.40 10.74 -16.91
N SER A 96 -19.35 9.93 -17.40
CA SER A 96 -20.51 10.45 -18.15
C SER A 96 -21.69 10.71 -17.22
N ASN A 97 -21.83 9.96 -16.12
CA ASN A 97 -22.91 10.07 -15.13
C ASN A 97 -22.39 10.02 -13.67
N LEU A 98 -23.08 10.73 -12.76
CA LEU A 98 -22.75 10.83 -11.32
C LEU A 98 -22.78 9.49 -10.54
N GLU A 99 -23.42 8.45 -11.09
CA GLU A 99 -23.47 7.10 -10.52
C GLU A 99 -22.20 6.25 -10.78
N GLU A 100 -21.33 6.65 -11.71
CA GLU A 100 -20.08 5.92 -12.02
C GLU A 100 -18.92 6.23 -11.04
N LYS A 101 -19.17 7.06 -10.02
CA LYS A 101 -18.15 7.58 -9.11
C LYS A 101 -17.46 6.49 -8.28
N ASP A 102 -18.21 5.48 -7.83
CA ASP A 102 -17.68 4.35 -7.05
C ASP A 102 -17.13 3.22 -7.95
N SER A 103 -17.51 3.22 -9.24
CA SER A 103 -17.07 2.24 -10.25
C SER A 103 -15.58 2.39 -10.61
N ILE A 104 -15.03 3.58 -10.47
CA ILE A 104 -13.64 3.92 -10.78
C ILE A 104 -12.67 3.09 -9.91
N VAL A 105 -12.73 3.25 -8.58
CA VAL A 105 -11.81 2.54 -7.66
C VAL A 105 -12.04 1.04 -7.72
N GLN A 106 -13.30 0.61 -7.88
CA GLN A 106 -13.66 -0.79 -8.01
C GLN A 106 -13.03 -1.43 -9.26
N SER A 107 -13.01 -0.74 -10.40
CA SER A 107 -12.44 -1.24 -11.66
C SER A 107 -10.94 -1.54 -11.61
N ALA A 108 -10.16 -0.78 -10.83
CA ALA A 108 -8.73 -1.04 -10.66
C ALA A 108 -8.47 -2.28 -9.79
N VAL A 109 -9.20 -2.38 -8.68
CA VAL A 109 -9.15 -3.53 -7.76
C VAL A 109 -9.61 -4.78 -8.49
N ASP A 110 -10.72 -4.73 -9.22
CA ASP A 110 -11.23 -5.85 -10.01
C ASP A 110 -10.23 -6.29 -11.07
N GLN A 111 -9.61 -5.34 -11.78
CA GLN A 111 -8.55 -5.63 -12.73
C GLN A 111 -7.30 -6.23 -12.08
N PHE A 112 -6.96 -5.88 -10.85
CA PHE A 112 -5.84 -6.47 -10.12
C PHE A 112 -6.17 -7.88 -9.61
N VAL A 113 -7.35 -8.04 -8.98
CA VAL A 113 -7.91 -9.31 -8.48
C VAL A 113 -7.97 -10.34 -9.59
N GLU A 114 -8.49 -9.98 -10.76
CA GLU A 114 -8.56 -10.86 -11.93
C GLU A 114 -7.18 -11.34 -12.41
N ARG A 115 -6.11 -10.60 -12.12
CA ARG A 115 -4.74 -10.99 -12.49
C ARG A 115 -4.11 -11.90 -11.47
N LEU A 116 -4.57 -11.89 -10.21
CA LEU A 116 -4.26 -12.91 -9.22
C LEU A 116 -4.91 -14.27 -9.53
N ARG A 117 -5.86 -14.35 -10.48
CA ARG A 117 -6.36 -15.64 -11.00
C ARG A 117 -5.28 -16.40 -11.79
N ALA A 118 -4.16 -15.76 -12.15
CA ALA A 118 -3.02 -16.45 -12.71
C ALA A 118 -2.59 -17.60 -11.78
N LEU A 119 -2.31 -18.77 -12.37
CA LEU A 119 -1.91 -19.98 -11.64
C LEU A 119 -2.90 -20.43 -10.55
N ASN A 120 -4.20 -20.12 -10.71
CA ASN A 120 -5.27 -20.51 -9.76
C ASN A 120 -5.10 -19.94 -8.34
N LEU A 121 -4.24 -18.92 -8.17
CA LEU A 121 -3.95 -18.34 -6.86
C LEU A 121 -5.21 -17.68 -6.25
N LEU A 122 -5.98 -16.94 -7.04
CA LEU A 122 -7.21 -16.28 -6.56
C LEU A 122 -8.22 -17.29 -5.97
N ASP A 123 -8.39 -18.43 -6.64
CA ASP A 123 -9.34 -19.45 -6.21
C ASP A 123 -8.88 -20.11 -4.91
N GLU A 124 -7.57 -20.33 -4.75
CA GLU A 124 -6.97 -20.86 -3.53
C GLU A 124 -7.02 -19.87 -2.36
N LEU A 125 -6.79 -18.57 -2.64
CA LEU A 125 -6.93 -17.48 -1.68
C LEU A 125 -8.35 -17.42 -1.11
N ARG A 126 -9.37 -17.54 -1.97
CA ARG A 126 -10.78 -17.53 -1.57
C ARG A 126 -11.17 -18.79 -0.81
N ARG A 127 -10.56 -19.93 -1.15
CA ARG A 127 -10.82 -21.21 -0.49
C ARG A 127 -10.23 -21.27 0.93
N ASN A 128 -9.03 -20.72 1.10
CA ASN A 128 -8.29 -20.81 2.37
C ASN A 128 -7.71 -19.46 2.84
N PRO A 129 -8.52 -18.39 3.05
CA PRO A 129 -7.99 -17.05 3.37
C PRO A 129 -7.07 -17.01 4.60
N ALA A 130 -7.40 -17.79 5.64
CA ALA A 130 -6.63 -17.82 6.88
C ALA A 130 -5.18 -18.30 6.70
N ILE A 131 -4.94 -19.21 5.74
CA ILE A 131 -3.59 -19.74 5.47
C ILE A 131 -2.72 -18.67 4.80
N PHE A 132 -3.32 -17.85 3.93
CA PHE A 132 -2.61 -16.84 3.17
C PHE A 132 -2.53 -15.48 3.85
N TYR A 133 -3.27 -15.25 4.95
CA TYR A 133 -3.36 -13.95 5.59
C TYR A 133 -1.97 -13.37 5.93
N ASN A 134 -1.17 -14.09 6.73
CA ASN A 134 0.18 -13.63 7.13
C ASN A 134 1.17 -13.53 5.96
N MET A 135 0.89 -14.21 4.83
CA MET A 135 1.73 -14.14 3.63
C MET A 135 1.46 -12.85 2.83
N PHE A 136 0.23 -12.34 2.87
CA PHE A 136 -0.20 -11.21 2.05
C PHE A 136 -0.31 -9.91 2.82
N VAL A 137 -0.88 -9.97 4.02
CA VAL A 137 -1.13 -8.80 4.86
C VAL A 137 0.14 -8.44 5.60
N ASN A 138 0.45 -7.13 5.64
CA ASN A 138 1.54 -6.64 6.45
C ASN A 138 1.24 -6.88 7.94
N GLU A 139 2.10 -7.61 8.63
CA GLU A 139 2.07 -7.60 10.08
C GLU A 139 2.72 -6.29 10.53
N GLU A 140 1.93 -5.37 11.08
CA GLU A 140 2.47 -4.20 11.81
C GLU A 140 3.20 -4.71 13.05
N ARG A 141 4.45 -5.15 12.87
CA ARG A 141 5.32 -5.52 13.97
C ARG A 141 5.94 -4.23 14.51
N PRO A 142 5.82 -3.96 15.82
CA PRO A 142 6.54 -2.84 16.41
C PRO A 142 8.03 -3.05 16.16
N LEU A 143 8.69 -1.99 15.68
CA LEU A 143 10.11 -2.01 15.42
C LEU A 143 10.86 -2.18 16.75
N GLN A 144 11.59 -3.27 16.90
CA GLN A 144 12.31 -3.57 18.14
C GLN A 144 13.71 -2.96 18.09
N ALA A 145 14.33 -2.71 19.26
CA ALA A 145 15.69 -2.20 19.34
C ALA A 145 16.68 -3.07 18.56
N LYS A 146 16.52 -4.40 18.63
CA LYS A 146 17.33 -5.37 17.88
C LYS A 146 17.20 -5.21 16.36
N ASP A 147 16.03 -4.82 15.86
CA ASP A 147 15.79 -4.70 14.42
C ASP A 147 16.58 -3.50 13.89
N LEU A 148 16.55 -2.37 14.62
CA LEU A 148 17.38 -1.20 14.33
C LEU A 148 18.88 -1.52 14.38
N CYS A 149 19.33 -2.31 15.36
CA CYS A 149 20.73 -2.72 15.43
C CYS A 149 21.20 -3.60 14.26
N ILE A 150 20.29 -4.35 13.62
CA ILE A 150 20.62 -5.19 12.45
C ILE A 150 20.52 -4.40 11.14
N LEU A 151 19.67 -3.37 11.09
CA LEU A 151 19.44 -2.56 9.88
C LEU A 151 20.60 -1.61 9.55
N PHE A 152 21.40 -1.21 10.55
CA PHE A 152 22.48 -0.24 10.38
C PHE A 152 23.84 -0.83 10.74
N GLU A 153 24.82 -0.56 9.88
CA GLU A 153 26.23 -0.82 10.17
C GLU A 153 26.90 0.49 10.58
N VAL A 154 27.62 0.47 11.69
CA VAL A 154 28.31 1.67 12.18
C VAL A 154 29.66 1.78 11.50
N ASP A 155 29.85 2.87 10.76
CA ASP A 155 31.14 3.23 10.17
C ASP A 155 32.03 3.86 11.23
N PHE A 156 32.95 3.04 11.75
CA PHE A 156 33.83 3.45 12.83
C PHE A 156 35.14 4.08 12.34
N SER A 157 35.68 4.99 13.15
CA SER A 157 37.06 5.44 13.01
C SER A 157 38.06 4.28 13.21
N VAL A 158 39.28 4.49 12.72
CA VAL A 158 40.40 3.54 12.84
C VAL A 158 40.59 3.11 14.31
N GLN A 159 40.82 1.82 14.50
CA GLN A 159 41.05 1.21 15.80
C GLN A 159 42.26 1.86 16.51
N GLY A 160 42.12 2.19 17.79
CA GLY A 160 43.16 2.86 18.58
C GLY A 160 43.15 4.39 18.51
N SER A 161 42.29 5.01 17.68
CA SER A 161 42.07 6.45 17.73
C SER A 161 41.27 6.87 18.97
N ASN A 162 41.49 8.10 19.46
CA ASN A 162 40.66 8.67 20.54
C ASN A 162 39.17 8.73 20.14
N ARG A 163 38.88 8.85 18.84
CA ARG A 163 37.51 8.85 18.30
C ARG A 163 36.85 7.48 18.47
N ARG A 164 37.60 6.39 18.28
CA ARG A 164 37.07 5.03 18.39
C ARG A 164 36.53 4.70 19.79
N ALA A 165 37.19 5.19 20.84
CA ALA A 165 36.73 4.98 22.21
C ALA A 165 35.40 5.70 22.48
N ILE A 166 35.25 6.92 21.96
CA ILE A 166 34.02 7.71 22.08
C ILE A 166 32.90 7.06 21.26
N GLU A 167 33.15 6.66 20.01
CA GLU A 167 32.17 6.01 19.14
C GLU A 167 31.63 4.71 19.73
N ASN A 168 32.51 3.85 20.27
CA ASN A 168 32.08 2.62 20.95
C ASN A 168 31.14 2.92 22.13
N MET A 169 31.45 3.94 22.92
CA MET A 169 30.62 4.36 24.05
C MET A 169 29.28 4.95 23.57
N THR A 170 29.28 5.74 22.50
CA THR A 170 28.07 6.29 21.89
C THR A 170 27.13 5.20 21.42
N ILE A 171 27.63 4.12 20.82
CA ILE A 171 26.80 3.00 20.36
C ILE A 171 26.21 2.22 21.54
N CYS A 172 26.96 2.04 22.62
CA CYS A 172 26.41 1.44 23.84
C CYS A 172 25.24 2.28 24.35
N PHE A 173 25.42 3.59 24.52
CA PHE A 173 24.33 4.47 24.97
C PHE A 173 23.15 4.51 24.01
N TRP A 174 23.39 4.47 22.71
CA TRP A 174 22.31 4.40 21.72
C TRP A 174 21.55 3.08 21.81
N SER A 175 22.25 1.96 22.00
CA SER A 175 21.64 0.63 22.17
C SER A 175 20.83 0.56 23.47
N ASP A 176 21.37 1.08 24.56
CA ASP A 176 20.69 1.16 25.86
C ASP A 176 19.44 2.04 25.76
N TRP A 177 19.56 3.21 25.12
CA TRP A 177 18.42 4.10 24.89
C TRP A 177 17.33 3.44 24.04
N LEU A 178 17.70 2.69 22.99
CA LEU A 178 16.73 1.96 22.17
C LEU A 178 15.98 0.90 22.98
N ILE A 179 16.64 0.22 23.91
CA ILE A 179 16.01 -0.76 24.81
C ILE A 179 15.09 -0.07 25.80
N ASP A 180 15.46 1.11 26.30
CA ASP A 180 14.67 1.87 27.29
C ASP A 180 13.37 2.46 26.71
N ILE A 181 13.32 2.73 25.40
CA ILE A 181 12.15 3.29 24.71
C ILE A 181 11.26 2.24 24.02
N GLU A 182 11.73 0.98 23.95
CA GLU A 182 10.94 -0.17 23.48
C GLU A 182 9.90 -0.58 24.53
#